data_AF-A0A3D6DT97-F1
#
_entry.id   AF-A0A3D6DT97-F1
#
_cell.length_a   1.000
_cell.length_b   1.000
_cell.length_c   1.000
_cell.angle_alpha   90.00
_cell.angle_beta   90.00
_cell.angle_gamma   90.00
#
_symmetry.space_group_name_H-M   'P 1'
#
loop_
_entity.id
_entity.type
_entity.pdbx_description
1 polymer ?
#
loop_
_entity_poly.entity_id
_entity_poly.type
_entity_poly.pdbx_seq_one_letter_code
_entity_poly.pdbx_strand_id
1 'polypeptide(L)'
;MNDETGDRRSGQNGTEVVPAARAAVGADTSLIGEPSDIDGLTAWALAYLAVPNLIFLFGWFRLPVALLLCAAMIYFLAGAFWSKQVVWRSGHTRSALLMIFATSCAWSAFGGGSHFMYANTDWEIRDAVLGDLVNLEWPVRYASADGVPLILRSAIGFFLPPALLGKIVGLAYAALAVYVWTAVGVLIFLLILPLPRTAGWPLALSLFLAIFFSGMDFLGQVISTGLLPIFPLRLEWWVPLSYPSLTGQLLWAPNHCLPIWIATVLCFRHRGSRAILPVTIAALPLTLVWTPFAAIGLIPFAALWVVNGIRNSGWHAVPWRTLIAAAAFSLPIGLFLLIDIGHIESGGATAAGSTTVNAAWQHVSLSAYVLFVSCEFLFLALVLAPHVRTARAEFWVAILVLLALPLIRFGPSNDFGLRLSAPALIILLIICLQTLPARERRSSGSSLWVAGLFLAVGAHTAFNELWRAATFRRSPPDYQHTLAERQGGHPAAHYVGRLGATPLQQWFKEPSGKPR
;
A
#
# COMPACT_ATOMS: atom_id res chain seq x y z
N MET A 1 -52.39 -29.59 61.90
CA MET A 1 -52.63 -28.15 61.69
C MET A 1 -51.25 -27.51 61.57
N ASN A 2 -50.76 -27.46 60.32
CA ASN A 2 -49.73 -26.62 59.67
C ASN A 2 -48.41 -26.29 60.43
N ASP A 3 -47.20 -26.24 59.85
CA ASP A 3 -46.70 -26.44 58.48
C ASP A 3 -45.15 -26.58 58.53
N GLU A 4 -44.64 -27.38 57.59
CA GLU A 4 -43.41 -27.23 56.75
C GLU A 4 -42.04 -26.84 57.35
N THR A 5 -41.07 -27.77 57.34
CA THR A 5 -39.89 -27.91 56.43
C THR A 5 -38.65 -27.12 56.87
N GLY A 6 -37.39 -27.59 56.75
CA GLY A 6 -36.83 -28.73 56.05
C GLY A 6 -35.35 -28.95 56.41
N ASP A 7 -34.88 -30.12 56.00
CA ASP A 7 -33.68 -30.88 56.35
C ASP A 7 -32.39 -30.42 55.64
N ARG A 8 -31.21 -30.61 56.29
CA ARG A 8 -30.01 -31.24 55.68
C ARG A 8 -28.79 -31.31 56.61
N ARG A 9 -28.28 -32.54 56.77
CA ARG A 9 -27.06 -32.97 57.46
C ARG A 9 -25.81 -33.03 56.55
N SER A 10 -24.68 -32.75 57.19
CA SER A 10 -23.30 -33.27 57.08
C SER A 10 -22.87 -34.28 55.99
N GLY A 11 -21.61 -34.16 55.54
CA GLY A 11 -20.80 -35.29 55.07
C GLY A 11 -19.44 -34.90 54.47
N GLN A 12 -18.35 -35.37 55.07
CA GLN A 12 -16.93 -35.25 54.64
C GLN A 12 -16.66 -35.90 53.26
N ASN A 13 -15.58 -35.46 52.57
CA ASN A 13 -14.56 -36.37 51.96
C ASN A 13 -13.46 -35.63 51.18
N GLY A 14 -12.24 -36.18 51.25
CA GLY A 14 -11.42 -36.46 50.06
C GLY A 14 -10.47 -35.38 49.55
N THR A 15 -9.19 -35.46 49.96
CA THR A 15 -8.05 -34.92 49.22
C THR A 15 -7.92 -35.60 47.85
N GLU A 16 -8.42 -34.97 46.79
CA GLU A 16 -8.08 -35.31 45.40
C GLU A 16 -6.76 -34.62 45.00
N VAL A 17 -5.73 -35.43 44.81
CA VAL A 17 -4.50 -35.03 44.10
C VAL A 17 -4.85 -35.00 42.60
N VAL A 18 -5.17 -33.82 42.09
CA VAL A 18 -5.35 -33.59 40.65
C VAL A 18 -3.99 -33.71 39.95
N PRO A 19 -3.83 -34.56 38.92
CA PRO A 19 -2.55 -34.72 38.23
C PRO A 19 -2.17 -33.42 37.52
N ALA A 20 -0.91 -33.01 37.69
CA ALA A 20 -0.26 -31.97 36.91
C ALA A 20 -0.11 -32.44 35.44
N ALA A 21 -1.22 -32.40 34.70
CA ALA A 21 -1.26 -32.64 33.27
C ALA A 21 -1.78 -31.37 32.59
N ARG A 22 -0.96 -30.83 31.67
CA ARG A 22 -1.16 -29.62 30.84
C ARG A 22 -0.69 -28.29 31.44
N ALA A 23 0.54 -28.26 31.93
CA ALA A 23 1.38 -27.05 31.86
C ALA A 23 2.40 -27.17 30.72
N ALA A 24 1.95 -27.56 29.53
CA ALA A 24 2.66 -27.21 28.31
C ALA A 24 2.02 -25.90 27.82
N VAL A 25 2.46 -24.80 28.43
CA VAL A 25 2.21 -23.45 27.92
C VAL A 25 2.80 -23.43 26.52
N GLY A 26 1.94 -23.67 25.53
CA GLY A 26 2.27 -23.45 24.13
C GLY A 26 2.77 -22.02 24.03
N ALA A 27 3.96 -21.85 23.43
CA ALA A 27 4.38 -20.56 22.92
C ALA A 27 3.33 -20.15 21.88
N ASP A 28 2.30 -19.47 22.36
CA ASP A 28 1.27 -18.84 21.56
C ASP A 28 2.03 -17.77 20.77
N THR A 29 2.38 -18.11 19.52
CA THR A 29 2.85 -17.15 18.52
C THR A 29 1.68 -16.24 18.21
N SER A 30 1.27 -15.45 19.21
CA SER A 30 0.20 -14.49 19.13
C SER A 30 0.70 -13.44 18.14
N LEU A 31 0.25 -13.56 16.90
CA LEU A 31 0.43 -12.51 15.92
C LEU A 31 -0.09 -11.21 16.52
N ILE A 32 0.39 -10.07 16.05
CA ILE A 32 -0.34 -8.84 16.35
C ILE A 32 -1.74 -8.97 15.72
N GLY A 33 -2.71 -9.28 16.59
CA GLY A 33 -4.10 -9.47 16.24
C GLY A 33 -4.81 -8.14 15.96
N GLU A 34 -6.10 -8.26 15.68
CA GLU A 34 -7.01 -7.12 15.66
C GLU A 34 -6.92 -6.40 17.01
N PRO A 35 -6.49 -5.13 17.05
CA PRO A 35 -6.48 -4.41 18.30
C PRO A 35 -7.94 -4.25 18.74
N SER A 36 -8.20 -4.39 20.04
CA SER A 36 -9.53 -4.09 20.59
C SER A 36 -9.93 -2.64 20.30
N ASP A 37 -8.94 -1.75 20.19
CA ASP A 37 -9.08 -0.29 20.13
C ASP A 37 -7.98 0.38 19.27
N ILE A 38 -7.97 1.72 19.24
CA ILE A 38 -6.96 2.51 18.53
C ILE A 38 -5.69 2.62 19.35
N ASP A 39 -4.54 2.38 18.72
CA ASP A 39 -3.23 2.33 19.37
C ASP A 39 -2.23 3.33 18.76
N GLY A 40 -1.03 3.39 19.34
CA GLY A 40 0.04 4.24 18.84
C GLY A 40 0.46 3.93 17.40
N LEU A 41 0.32 2.69 16.92
CA LEU A 41 0.67 2.33 15.54
C LEU A 41 -0.33 2.93 14.54
N THR A 42 -1.62 2.97 14.90
CA THR A 42 -2.65 3.70 14.15
C THR A 42 -2.30 5.18 14.04
N ALA A 43 -1.83 5.79 15.14
CA ALA A 43 -1.37 7.18 15.14
C ALA A 43 -0.16 7.41 14.23
N TRP A 44 0.87 6.55 14.31
CA TRP A 44 2.05 6.63 13.43
C TRP A 44 1.69 6.47 11.96
N ALA A 45 0.81 5.52 11.62
CA ALA A 45 0.36 5.29 10.25
C ALA A 45 -0.40 6.49 9.68
N LEU A 46 -1.37 7.03 10.43
CA LEU A 46 -2.12 8.22 10.01
C LEU A 46 -1.22 9.46 9.93
N ALA A 47 -0.29 9.63 10.86
CA ALA A 47 0.67 10.73 10.83
C ALA A 47 1.57 10.65 9.58
N TYR A 48 2.12 9.47 9.28
CA TYR A 48 2.93 9.27 8.08
C TYR A 48 2.16 9.66 6.81
N LEU A 49 0.91 9.19 6.66
CA LEU A 49 0.04 9.56 5.54
C LEU A 49 -0.29 11.06 5.53
N ALA A 50 -0.45 11.70 6.69
CA ALA A 50 -0.83 13.10 6.81
C ALA A 50 0.29 14.10 6.46
N VAL A 51 1.56 13.78 6.72
CA VAL A 51 2.67 14.74 6.54
C VAL A 51 2.73 15.30 5.11
N PRO A 52 2.69 14.49 4.04
CA PRO A 52 2.65 15.05 2.68
C PRO A 52 1.45 15.92 2.37
N ASN A 53 0.28 15.60 2.93
CA ASN A 53 -0.91 16.40 2.74
C ASN A 53 -0.70 17.80 3.34
N LEU A 54 -0.15 17.89 4.55
CA LEU A 54 0.15 19.17 5.18
C LEU A 54 1.09 20.02 4.30
N ILE A 55 2.18 19.43 3.82
CA ILE A 55 3.14 20.12 2.94
C ILE A 55 2.46 20.57 1.65
N PHE A 56 1.65 19.70 1.03
CA PHE A 56 0.90 20.01 -0.18
C PHE A 56 -0.07 21.17 0.02
N LEU A 57 -0.87 21.17 1.09
CA LEU A 57 -1.86 22.21 1.35
C LEU A 57 -1.21 23.59 1.38
N PHE A 58 -0.12 23.75 2.14
CA PHE A 58 0.60 25.01 2.26
C PHE A 58 1.52 25.29 1.06
N GLY A 59 1.87 24.28 0.27
CA GLY A 59 2.64 24.44 -0.96
C GLY A 59 1.80 24.94 -2.14
N TRP A 60 0.60 24.38 -2.34
CA TRP A 60 -0.22 24.62 -3.53
C TRP A 60 -1.28 25.70 -3.35
N PHE A 61 -1.95 25.74 -2.18
CA PHE A 61 -3.09 26.61 -1.97
C PHE A 61 -2.70 27.95 -1.31
N ARG A 62 -3.52 28.98 -1.56
CA ARG A 62 -3.46 30.25 -0.84
C ARG A 62 -3.73 30.02 0.65
N LEU A 63 -3.11 30.83 1.50
CA LEU A 63 -3.13 30.63 2.96
C LEU A 63 -4.53 30.42 3.54
N PRO A 64 -5.59 31.19 3.19
CA PRO A 64 -6.93 30.95 3.75
C PRO A 64 -7.49 29.57 3.39
N VAL A 65 -7.31 29.14 2.14
CA VAL A 65 -7.78 27.82 1.67
C VAL A 65 -6.97 26.71 2.31
N ALA A 66 -5.64 26.87 2.41
CA ALA A 66 -4.75 25.92 3.07
C ALA A 66 -5.14 25.72 4.55
N LEU A 67 -5.43 26.80 5.28
CA LEU A 67 -5.88 26.75 6.67
C LEU A 67 -7.23 26.04 6.82
N LEU A 68 -8.19 26.33 5.94
CA LEU A 68 -9.50 25.67 5.93
C LEU A 68 -9.37 24.15 5.72
N LEU A 69 -8.58 23.74 4.72
CA LEU A 69 -8.35 22.33 4.42
C LEU A 69 -7.54 21.64 5.53
N CYS A 70 -6.58 22.34 6.14
CA CYS A 70 -5.83 21.84 7.29
C CYS A 70 -6.75 21.64 8.51
N ALA A 71 -7.67 22.56 8.79
CA ALA A 71 -8.66 22.41 9.84
C ALA A 71 -9.59 21.21 9.60
N ALA A 72 -10.06 21.02 8.36
CA ALA A 72 -10.84 19.84 7.98
C ALA A 72 -10.04 18.54 8.19
N MET A 73 -8.75 18.53 7.81
CA MET A 73 -7.83 17.42 8.01
C MET A 73 -7.66 17.07 9.49
N ILE A 74 -7.35 18.06 10.32
CA ILE A 74 -7.22 17.90 11.77
C ILE A 74 -8.53 17.37 12.36
N TYR A 75 -9.68 17.90 11.92
CA TYR A 75 -10.98 17.50 12.43
C TYR A 75 -11.27 16.01 12.16
N PHE A 76 -11.09 15.54 10.93
CA PHE A 76 -11.36 14.12 10.65
C PHE A 76 -10.33 13.18 11.28
N LEU A 77 -9.07 13.62 11.40
CA LEU A 77 -8.02 12.88 12.11
C LEU A 77 -8.36 12.76 13.60
N ALA A 78 -8.75 13.85 14.25
CA ALA A 78 -9.21 13.85 15.64
C ALA A 78 -10.44 12.97 15.83
N GLY A 79 -11.34 12.92 14.83
CA GLY A 79 -12.48 12.00 14.80
C GLY A 79 -12.10 10.53 14.89
N ALA A 80 -10.92 10.13 14.40
CA ALA A 80 -10.39 8.79 14.63
C ALA A 80 -10.17 8.53 16.14
N PHE A 81 -9.64 9.50 16.88
CA PHE A 81 -9.22 9.31 18.27
C PHE A 81 -10.26 9.73 19.34
N TRP A 82 -11.37 10.35 18.94
CA TRP A 82 -12.32 11.04 19.84
C TRP A 82 -12.86 10.18 21.00
N SER A 83 -13.03 8.88 20.78
CA SER A 83 -13.75 8.02 21.73
C SER A 83 -12.86 7.21 22.66
N LYS A 84 -11.52 7.31 22.59
CA LYS A 84 -10.64 6.31 23.23
C LYS A 84 -9.31 6.84 23.74
N GLN A 85 -8.83 6.23 24.82
CA GLN A 85 -7.43 6.39 25.25
C GLN A 85 -6.52 5.63 24.29
N VAL A 86 -5.56 6.34 23.69
CA VAL A 86 -4.55 5.73 22.83
C VAL A 86 -3.60 4.92 23.69
N VAL A 87 -3.52 3.61 23.44
CA VAL A 87 -2.54 2.76 24.11
C VAL A 87 -1.22 2.81 23.36
N TRP A 88 -0.22 3.44 23.98
CA TRP A 88 1.14 3.56 23.46
C TRP A 88 2.02 2.40 23.90
N ARG A 89 1.72 1.18 23.42
CA ARG A 89 2.57 0.00 23.68
C ARG A 89 2.64 -0.87 22.44
N SER A 90 3.84 -1.16 21.97
CA SER A 90 4.03 -2.18 20.94
C SER A 90 3.86 -3.55 21.57
N GLY A 91 3.12 -4.44 20.89
CA GLY A 91 3.02 -5.84 21.29
C GLY A 91 4.31 -6.63 21.05
N HIS A 92 5.28 -6.06 20.31
CA HIS A 92 6.56 -6.70 19.99
C HIS A 92 7.58 -6.56 21.12
N THR A 93 8.38 -7.60 21.32
CA THR A 93 9.60 -7.54 22.15
C THR A 93 10.66 -6.60 21.55
N ARG A 94 11.60 -6.12 22.37
CA ARG A 94 12.70 -5.24 21.88
C ARG A 94 13.53 -5.88 20.77
N SER A 95 13.81 -7.18 20.87
CA SER A 95 14.54 -7.91 19.83
C SER A 95 13.74 -8.05 18.53
N ALA A 96 12.42 -8.28 18.63
CA ALA A 96 11.55 -8.29 17.46
C ALA A 96 11.50 -6.92 16.78
N LEU A 97 11.38 -5.84 17.56
CA LEU A 97 11.43 -4.46 17.05
C LEU A 97 12.74 -4.17 16.33
N LEU A 98 13.88 -4.56 16.91
CA LEU A 98 15.18 -4.38 16.27
C LEU A 98 15.29 -5.16 14.96
N MET A 99 14.79 -6.40 14.91
CA MET A 99 14.81 -7.17 13.67
C MET A 99 13.91 -6.57 12.60
N ILE A 100 12.69 -6.14 12.94
CA ILE A 100 11.78 -5.45 12.02
C ILE A 100 12.42 -4.14 11.52
N PHE A 101 13.04 -3.37 12.40
CA PHE A 101 13.78 -2.16 12.06
C PHE A 101 14.93 -2.45 11.10
N ALA A 102 15.81 -3.40 11.43
CA ALA A 102 16.92 -3.79 10.57
C ALA A 102 16.43 -4.27 9.18
N THR A 103 15.36 -5.07 9.15
CA THR A 103 14.72 -5.51 7.90
C THR A 103 14.16 -4.34 7.10
N SER A 104 13.49 -3.37 7.72
CA SER A 104 13.00 -2.17 7.02
C SER A 104 14.13 -1.36 6.39
N CYS A 105 15.21 -1.10 7.13
CA CYS A 105 16.37 -0.37 6.62
C CYS A 105 17.07 -1.13 5.49
N ALA A 106 17.23 -2.44 5.63
CA ALA A 106 17.85 -3.28 4.61
C ALA A 106 17.01 -3.33 3.33
N TRP A 107 15.70 -3.60 3.44
CA TRP A 107 14.81 -3.69 2.28
C TRP A 107 14.69 -2.35 1.54
N SER A 108 14.55 -1.24 2.28
CA SER A 108 14.49 0.10 1.69
C SER A 108 15.80 0.55 1.02
N ALA A 109 16.95 -0.04 1.35
CA ALA A 109 18.22 0.28 0.69
C ALA A 109 18.27 -0.20 -0.76
N PHE A 110 17.44 -1.20 -1.10
CA PHE A 110 17.24 -1.63 -2.49
C PHE A 110 16.24 -0.75 -3.24
N GLY A 111 15.44 0.06 -2.54
CA GLY A 111 14.53 1.01 -3.17
C GLY A 111 15.31 1.99 -4.05
N GLY A 112 14.92 2.14 -5.32
CA GLY A 112 15.76 2.87 -6.29
C GLY A 112 16.02 4.34 -5.92
N GLY A 113 15.14 4.98 -5.16
CA GLY A 113 15.28 6.38 -4.75
C GLY A 113 16.31 6.65 -3.67
N SER A 114 16.82 5.60 -3.03
CA SER A 114 18.01 5.75 -2.19
C SER A 114 19.27 6.00 -3.02
N HIS A 115 19.26 5.57 -4.29
CA HIS A 115 20.43 5.43 -5.15
C HIS A 115 21.59 4.71 -4.46
N PHE A 116 21.40 3.97 -3.37
CA PHE A 116 22.48 3.15 -2.78
C PHE A 116 22.78 1.94 -3.66
N MET A 117 21.72 1.37 -4.21
CA MET A 117 21.70 0.28 -5.20
C MET A 117 21.28 0.83 -6.57
N TYR A 118 21.19 -0.06 -7.58
CA TYR A 118 20.69 0.32 -8.91
C TYR A 118 19.27 0.91 -8.83
N ALA A 119 19.09 2.07 -9.44
CA ALA A 119 17.80 2.71 -9.59
C ALA A 119 17.15 2.27 -10.91
N ASN A 120 15.92 1.76 -10.84
CA ASN A 120 15.15 1.37 -12.02
C ASN A 120 14.91 2.56 -12.96
N THR A 121 14.67 2.30 -14.24
CA THR A 121 14.42 3.34 -15.26
C THR A 121 13.33 4.33 -14.86
N ASP A 122 12.32 3.84 -14.14
CA ASP A 122 11.28 4.62 -13.47
C ASP A 122 11.79 5.78 -12.60
N TRP A 123 12.99 5.66 -12.03
CA TRP A 123 13.60 6.69 -11.19
C TRP A 123 14.08 7.89 -11.98
N GLU A 124 14.31 7.79 -13.30
CA GLU A 124 14.65 8.97 -14.12
C GLU A 124 13.55 10.05 -14.05
N ILE A 125 12.29 9.63 -14.10
CA ILE A 125 11.14 10.53 -13.96
C ILE A 125 10.98 11.00 -12.50
N ARG A 126 11.19 10.11 -11.53
CA ARG A 126 10.96 10.41 -10.10
C ARG A 126 12.03 11.33 -9.53
N ASP A 127 13.27 11.21 -9.99
CA ASP A 127 14.35 12.12 -9.66
C ASP A 127 14.11 13.50 -10.24
N ALA A 128 13.62 13.58 -11.49
CA ALA A 128 13.20 14.85 -12.08
C ALA A 128 12.09 15.51 -11.26
N VAL A 129 11.05 14.75 -10.86
CA VAL A 129 9.98 15.24 -9.99
C VAL A 129 10.54 15.75 -8.66
N LEU A 130 11.44 15.00 -8.01
CA LEU A 130 12.06 15.42 -6.75
C LEU A 130 12.91 16.67 -6.93
N GLY A 131 13.73 16.73 -7.99
CA GLY A 131 14.55 17.89 -8.35
C GLY A 131 13.71 19.13 -8.58
N ASP A 132 12.61 19.01 -9.34
CA ASP A 132 11.66 20.09 -9.59
C ASP A 132 11.00 20.57 -8.31
N LEU A 133 10.57 19.64 -7.45
CA LEU A 133 9.98 19.99 -6.16
C LEU A 133 10.97 20.73 -5.25
N VAL A 134 12.27 20.46 -5.34
CA VAL A 134 13.30 21.17 -4.57
C VAL A 134 13.61 22.53 -5.21
N ASN A 135 13.85 22.58 -6.52
CA ASN A 135 14.39 23.75 -7.20
C ASN A 135 13.34 24.79 -7.60
N LEU A 136 12.09 24.39 -7.86
CA LEU A 136 11.02 25.27 -8.32
C LEU A 136 10.12 25.72 -7.18
N GLU A 137 9.45 26.85 -7.37
CA GLU A 137 8.45 27.34 -6.42
C GLU A 137 7.20 26.45 -6.41
N TRP A 138 6.49 26.41 -5.28
CA TRP A 138 5.24 25.67 -5.15
C TRP A 138 4.03 26.61 -5.31
N PRO A 139 3.00 26.21 -6.09
CA PRO A 139 2.85 24.97 -6.85
C PRO A 139 3.80 24.89 -8.05
N VAL A 140 4.37 23.71 -8.30
CA VAL A 140 5.29 23.50 -9.43
C VAL A 140 4.55 23.62 -10.76
N ARG A 141 5.01 24.56 -11.59
CA ARG A 141 4.47 24.83 -12.93
C ARG A 141 5.59 24.84 -13.95
N TYR A 142 5.27 24.42 -15.17
CA TYR A 142 6.20 24.41 -16.29
C TYR A 142 5.68 25.25 -17.45
N ALA A 143 6.58 25.79 -18.25
CA ALA A 143 6.24 26.26 -19.58
C ALA A 143 5.84 25.05 -20.47
N SER A 144 4.93 25.29 -21.41
CA SER A 144 4.51 24.29 -22.41
C SER A 144 4.81 24.79 -23.80
N ALA A 145 5.09 23.88 -24.74
CA ALA A 145 5.29 24.19 -26.14
C ALA A 145 4.05 24.83 -26.81
N ASP A 146 2.85 24.50 -26.32
CA ASP A 146 1.57 25.05 -26.80
C ASP A 146 1.12 26.34 -26.09
N GLY A 147 1.96 26.88 -25.19
CA GLY A 147 1.69 28.10 -24.44
C GLY A 147 0.71 27.97 -23.27
N VAL A 148 0.08 26.80 -23.06
CA VAL A 148 -0.78 26.55 -21.90
C VAL A 148 0.09 26.07 -20.72
N PRO A 149 0.16 26.80 -19.58
CA PRO A 149 1.01 26.40 -18.47
C PRO A 149 0.70 24.99 -17.98
N LEU A 150 1.74 24.21 -17.68
CA LEU A 150 1.59 22.89 -17.10
C LEU A 150 1.68 22.98 -15.57
N ILE A 151 1.02 22.06 -14.87
CA ILE A 151 1.11 21.90 -13.42
C ILE A 151 1.46 20.47 -13.05
N LEU A 152 2.37 20.30 -12.10
CA LEU A 152 2.66 19.01 -11.49
C LEU A 152 1.48 18.61 -10.59
N ARG A 153 0.74 17.57 -10.98
CA ARG A 153 -0.59 17.28 -10.43
C ARG A 153 -0.72 15.97 -9.66
N SER A 154 0.09 14.95 -9.91
CA SER A 154 -0.16 13.62 -9.34
C SER A 154 1.10 12.94 -8.84
N ALA A 155 0.90 11.95 -7.97
CA ALA A 155 1.93 11.06 -7.44
C ALA A 155 3.06 11.76 -6.66
N ILE A 156 2.82 13.00 -6.20
CA ILE A 156 3.82 13.87 -5.58
C ILE A 156 4.00 13.65 -4.08
N GLY A 157 3.00 13.11 -3.38
CA GLY A 157 2.98 13.09 -1.91
C GLY A 157 4.22 12.46 -1.29
N PHE A 158 4.71 11.34 -1.83
CA PHE A 158 5.93 10.70 -1.34
C PHE A 158 7.18 11.58 -1.42
N PHE A 159 7.27 12.45 -2.42
CA PHE A 159 8.43 13.31 -2.64
C PHE A 159 8.38 14.60 -1.83
N LEU A 160 7.21 15.00 -1.30
CA LEU A 160 7.06 16.28 -0.60
C LEU A 160 7.91 16.40 0.68
N PRO A 161 7.96 15.40 1.59
CA PRO A 161 8.83 15.52 2.76
C PRO A 161 10.33 15.57 2.41
N PRO A 162 10.86 14.67 1.56
CA PRO A 162 12.23 14.80 1.06
C PRO A 162 12.51 16.12 0.35
N ALA A 163 11.58 16.62 -0.48
CA ALA A 163 11.74 17.88 -1.20
C ALA A 163 11.75 19.09 -0.27
N LEU A 164 10.90 19.12 0.76
CA LEU A 164 10.92 20.18 1.76
C LEU A 164 12.26 20.22 2.48
N LEU A 165 12.79 19.06 2.86
CA LEU A 165 14.13 18.98 3.45
C LEU A 165 15.19 19.47 2.46
N GLY A 166 15.12 19.03 1.20
CA GLY A 166 16.01 19.48 0.12
C GLY A 166 15.95 20.99 -0.13
N LYS A 167 14.81 21.65 0.05
CA LYS A 167 14.71 23.12 -0.01
C LYS A 167 15.47 23.82 1.13
N ILE A 168 15.58 23.19 2.29
CA ILE A 168 16.23 23.76 3.48
C ILE A 168 17.74 23.50 3.45
N VAL A 169 18.16 22.27 3.14
CA VAL A 169 19.56 21.84 3.25
C VAL A 169 20.26 21.59 1.91
N GLY A 170 19.55 21.71 0.79
CA GLY A 170 20.05 21.49 -0.57
C GLY A 170 19.88 20.06 -1.09
N LEU A 171 20.07 19.90 -2.41
CA LEU A 171 19.89 18.62 -3.14
C LEU A 171 20.85 17.51 -2.72
N ALA A 172 22.00 17.83 -2.13
CA ALA A 172 23.02 16.86 -1.75
C ALA A 172 22.50 15.77 -0.80
N TYR A 173 21.47 16.07 0.00
CA TYR A 173 20.87 15.15 0.96
C TYR A 173 19.53 14.56 0.50
N ALA A 174 19.07 14.85 -0.73
CA ALA A 174 17.76 14.44 -1.22
C ALA A 174 17.61 12.92 -1.27
N ALA A 175 18.60 12.19 -1.81
CA ALA A 175 18.58 10.73 -1.87
C ALA A 175 18.56 10.08 -0.47
N LEU A 176 19.32 10.63 0.49
CA LEU A 176 19.29 10.16 1.87
C LEU A 176 17.92 10.42 2.53
N ALA A 177 17.31 11.58 2.28
CA ALA A 177 15.98 11.91 2.76
C ALA A 177 14.92 10.93 2.21
N VAL A 178 15.00 10.61 0.91
CA VAL A 178 14.12 9.61 0.27
C VAL A 178 14.32 8.23 0.90
N TYR A 179 15.57 7.82 1.15
CA TYR A 179 15.85 6.55 1.83
C TYR A 179 15.24 6.49 3.23
N VAL A 180 15.49 7.49 4.08
CA VAL A 180 14.96 7.54 5.44
C VAL A 180 13.43 7.55 5.43
N TRP A 181 12.83 8.36 4.56
CA TRP A 181 11.37 8.40 4.41
C TRP A 181 10.79 7.05 3.99
N THR A 182 11.42 6.37 3.04
CA THR A 182 11.04 5.03 2.60
C THR A 182 11.16 4.01 3.74
N ALA A 183 12.27 4.03 4.48
CA ALA A 183 12.52 3.13 5.61
C ALA A 183 11.48 3.31 6.72
N VAL A 184 11.08 4.55 7.02
CA VAL A 184 10.00 4.83 7.97
C VAL A 184 8.66 4.26 7.49
N GLY A 185 8.31 4.44 6.21
CA GLY A 185 7.10 3.86 5.64
C GLY A 185 7.06 2.33 5.69
N VAL A 186 8.17 1.68 5.31
CA VAL A 186 8.32 0.22 5.38
C VAL A 186 8.27 -0.26 6.82
N LEU A 187 8.92 0.43 7.76
CA LEU A 187 8.86 0.11 9.18
C LEU A 187 7.43 0.15 9.71
N ILE A 188 6.68 1.21 9.42
CA ILE A 188 5.27 1.34 9.82
C ILE A 188 4.46 0.18 9.25
N PHE A 189 4.58 -0.10 7.94
CA PHE A 189 3.90 -1.23 7.29
C PHE A 189 4.19 -2.56 7.98
N LEU A 190 5.46 -2.89 8.23
CA LEU A 190 5.85 -4.14 8.88
C LEU A 190 5.35 -4.20 10.33
N LEU A 191 5.35 -3.09 11.07
CA LEU A 191 4.87 -3.06 12.46
C LEU A 191 3.35 -3.26 12.57
N ILE A 192 2.56 -2.85 11.57
CA ILE A 192 1.11 -3.02 11.58
C ILE A 192 0.63 -4.35 10.98
N LEU A 193 1.49 -5.07 10.24
CA LEU A 193 1.22 -6.42 9.77
C LEU A 193 1.04 -7.41 10.94
N PRO A 194 0.28 -8.50 10.75
CA PRO A 194 0.09 -9.53 11.76
C PRO A 194 1.34 -10.43 11.85
N LEU A 195 2.44 -9.88 12.39
CA LEU A 195 3.71 -10.58 12.58
C LEU A 195 3.82 -11.18 14.00
N PRO A 196 4.64 -12.22 14.21
CA PRO A 196 4.94 -12.74 15.54
C PRO A 196 5.60 -11.70 16.46
N ARG A 197 5.21 -11.68 17.74
CA ARG A 197 5.66 -10.67 18.73
C ARG A 197 7.11 -10.83 19.19
N THR A 198 7.69 -12.02 19.07
CA THR A 198 9.02 -12.36 19.55
C THR A 198 10.01 -12.56 18.41
N ALA A 199 11.27 -12.18 18.61
CA ALA A 199 12.32 -12.51 17.67
C ALA A 199 12.55 -14.03 17.63
N GLY A 200 12.75 -14.57 16.43
CA GLY A 200 12.98 -15.99 16.20
C GLY A 200 12.62 -16.38 14.78
N TRP A 201 12.76 -17.67 14.47
CA TRP A 201 12.48 -18.22 13.15
C TRP A 201 11.07 -17.91 12.62
N PRO A 202 9.98 -17.93 13.43
CA PRO A 202 8.65 -17.58 12.93
C PRO A 202 8.58 -16.14 12.40
N LEU A 203 9.15 -15.17 13.13
CA LEU A 203 9.16 -13.77 12.69
C LEU A 203 10.06 -13.59 11.46
N ALA A 204 11.23 -14.24 11.44
CA ALA A 204 12.11 -14.22 10.27
C ALA A 204 11.42 -14.78 9.01
N LEU A 205 10.69 -15.89 9.13
CA LEU A 205 9.94 -16.48 8.03
C LEU A 205 8.77 -15.59 7.58
N SER A 206 8.06 -14.94 8.50
CA SER A 206 7.00 -13.97 8.17
C SER A 206 7.55 -12.72 7.46
N LEU A 207 8.70 -12.22 7.89
CA LEU A 207 9.39 -11.10 7.23
C LEU A 207 9.90 -11.51 5.84
N PHE A 208 10.48 -12.70 5.74
CA PHE A 208 10.87 -13.28 4.45
C PHE A 208 9.67 -13.38 3.51
N LEU A 209 8.56 -13.93 3.99
CA LEU A 209 7.33 -14.01 3.19
C LEU A 209 6.87 -12.63 2.73
N ALA A 210 6.87 -11.60 3.57
CA ALA A 210 6.46 -10.25 3.17
C ALA A 210 7.36 -9.64 2.08
N ILE A 211 8.68 -9.84 2.16
CA ILE A 211 9.64 -9.33 1.17
C ILE A 211 9.51 -10.08 -0.16
N PHE A 212 9.38 -11.39 -0.10
CA PHE A 212 9.38 -12.28 -1.27
C PHE A 212 7.98 -12.63 -1.79
N PHE A 213 6.92 -12.00 -1.27
CA PHE A 213 5.55 -12.26 -1.71
C PHE A 213 5.35 -11.84 -3.17
N SER A 214 5.04 -12.81 -4.02
CA SER A 214 4.86 -12.65 -5.47
C SER A 214 4.05 -13.80 -6.07
N GLY A 215 3.52 -13.59 -7.27
CA GLY A 215 3.08 -14.64 -8.18
C GLY A 215 4.24 -15.46 -8.74
N MET A 216 3.92 -16.59 -9.38
CA MET A 216 4.89 -17.51 -9.99
C MET A 216 5.36 -17.05 -11.38
N ASP A 217 5.89 -15.83 -11.51
CA ASP A 217 6.30 -15.26 -12.81
C ASP A 217 7.34 -16.12 -13.53
N PHE A 218 8.25 -16.73 -12.78
CA PHE A 218 9.22 -17.68 -13.34
C PHE A 218 8.53 -18.79 -14.15
N LEU A 219 7.50 -19.42 -13.56
CA LEU A 219 6.76 -20.48 -14.21
C LEU A 219 5.87 -19.92 -15.35
N GLY A 220 5.27 -18.75 -15.13
CA GLY A 220 4.49 -18.05 -16.16
C GLY A 220 5.31 -17.81 -17.43
N GLN A 221 6.54 -17.31 -17.29
CA GLN A 221 7.47 -17.07 -18.39
C GLN A 221 7.90 -18.36 -19.08
N VAL A 222 8.23 -19.43 -18.34
CA VAL A 222 8.60 -20.72 -18.92
C VAL A 222 7.44 -21.30 -19.73
N ILE A 223 6.21 -21.25 -19.21
CA ILE A 223 5.03 -21.79 -19.90
C ILE A 223 4.68 -20.94 -21.13
N SER A 224 4.74 -19.61 -21.02
CA SER A 224 4.32 -18.72 -22.12
C SER A 224 5.33 -18.64 -23.27
N THR A 225 6.64 -18.74 -22.97
CA THR A 225 7.71 -18.57 -23.96
C THR A 225 8.42 -19.87 -24.34
N GLY A 226 8.31 -20.92 -23.53
CA GLY A 226 9.08 -22.16 -23.68
C GLY A 226 10.57 -22.04 -23.32
N LEU A 227 11.00 -20.88 -22.80
CA LEU A 227 12.39 -20.58 -22.49
C LEU A 227 12.59 -20.35 -21.00
N LEU A 228 13.79 -20.70 -20.50
CA LEU A 228 14.19 -20.33 -19.15
C LEU A 228 14.42 -18.81 -19.06
N PRO A 229 14.00 -18.15 -17.96
CA PRO A 229 14.26 -16.74 -17.75
C PRO A 229 15.76 -16.43 -17.71
N ILE A 230 16.15 -15.29 -18.30
CA ILE A 230 17.53 -14.81 -18.23
C ILE A 230 17.73 -14.15 -16.87
N PHE A 231 18.52 -14.78 -16.01
CA PHE A 231 18.87 -14.22 -14.70
C PHE A 231 19.91 -13.09 -14.83
N PRO A 232 19.78 -11.95 -14.12
CA PRO A 232 18.76 -11.57 -13.15
C PRO A 232 17.71 -10.59 -13.71
N LEU A 233 17.27 -10.75 -14.96
CA LEU A 233 16.31 -9.82 -15.56
C LEU A 233 14.94 -9.90 -14.87
N ARG A 234 14.15 -8.84 -15.02
CA ARG A 234 12.78 -8.78 -14.50
C ARG A 234 11.95 -9.91 -15.10
N LEU A 235 11.27 -10.67 -14.23
CA LEU A 235 10.46 -11.83 -14.63
C LEU A 235 9.04 -11.45 -15.05
N GLU A 236 8.50 -10.37 -14.49
CA GLU A 236 7.17 -9.84 -14.82
C GLU A 236 7.08 -9.43 -16.31
N TRP A 237 5.86 -9.25 -16.83
CA TRP A 237 5.58 -8.92 -18.25
C TRP A 237 5.81 -10.06 -19.25
N TRP A 238 5.74 -11.30 -18.78
CA TRP A 238 5.74 -12.50 -19.63
C TRP A 238 4.44 -12.69 -20.44
N VAL A 239 3.43 -11.86 -20.15
CA VAL A 239 2.25 -11.54 -20.96
C VAL A 239 1.98 -10.02 -20.87
N PRO A 240 1.08 -9.45 -21.69
CA PRO A 240 0.61 -8.05 -21.62
C PRO A 240 -0.14 -7.64 -20.33
N LEU A 241 0.15 -8.29 -19.20
CA LEU A 241 -0.44 -8.12 -17.88
C LEU A 241 0.68 -8.27 -16.84
N SER A 242 0.55 -7.61 -15.69
CA SER A 242 1.51 -7.72 -14.60
C SER A 242 0.86 -7.40 -13.26
N TYR A 243 1.10 -8.26 -12.27
CA TYR A 243 0.92 -7.93 -10.86
C TYR A 243 2.29 -7.88 -10.18
N PRO A 244 2.78 -6.68 -9.83
CA PRO A 244 4.13 -6.56 -9.34
C PRO A 244 4.27 -7.20 -7.95
N SER A 245 5.36 -7.94 -7.76
CA SER A 245 5.76 -8.43 -6.43
C SER A 245 5.86 -7.28 -5.41
N LEU A 246 5.73 -7.54 -4.10
CA LEU A 246 5.86 -6.45 -3.11
C LEU A 246 7.23 -5.76 -3.21
N THR A 247 8.29 -6.55 -3.41
CA THR A 247 9.62 -6.00 -3.66
C THR A 247 9.65 -5.17 -4.95
N GLY A 248 9.08 -5.66 -6.05
CA GLY A 248 8.96 -4.88 -7.29
C GLY A 248 8.22 -3.55 -7.09
N GLN A 249 7.12 -3.55 -6.35
CA GLN A 249 6.37 -2.34 -6.02
C GLN A 249 7.25 -1.31 -5.26
N LEU A 250 8.03 -1.75 -4.27
CA LEU A 250 8.92 -0.89 -3.48
C LEU A 250 10.10 -0.36 -4.29
N LEU A 251 10.72 -1.21 -5.12
CA LEU A 251 11.90 -0.88 -5.90
C LEU A 251 11.59 0.10 -7.03
N TRP A 252 10.43 -0.07 -7.68
CA TRP A 252 10.03 0.72 -8.83
C TRP A 252 9.17 1.93 -8.47
N ALA A 253 8.35 1.86 -7.42
CA ALA A 253 7.30 2.85 -7.18
C ALA A 253 6.89 2.99 -5.70
N PRO A 254 7.82 3.33 -4.79
CA PRO A 254 7.50 3.51 -3.38
C PRO A 254 6.49 4.64 -3.15
N ASN A 255 6.44 5.60 -4.08
CA ASN A 255 5.48 6.70 -4.08
C ASN A 255 4.02 6.23 -4.18
N HIS A 256 3.78 5.10 -4.84
CA HIS A 256 2.47 4.47 -4.88
C HIS A 256 2.32 3.37 -3.82
N CYS A 257 3.33 2.52 -3.62
CA CYS A 257 3.15 1.31 -2.82
C CYS A 257 2.98 1.60 -1.33
N LEU A 258 3.80 2.48 -0.74
CA LEU A 258 3.76 2.76 0.71
C LEU A 258 2.39 3.26 1.21
N PRO A 259 1.73 4.26 0.58
CA PRO A 259 0.41 4.69 1.02
C PRO A 259 -0.64 3.59 0.85
N ILE A 260 -0.55 2.78 -0.22
CA ILE A 260 -1.44 1.64 -0.45
C ILE A 260 -1.25 0.60 0.66
N TRP A 261 0.00 0.24 0.93
CA TRP A 261 0.39 -0.75 1.93
C TRP A 261 -0.11 -0.37 3.31
N ILE A 262 0.22 0.85 3.74
CA ILE A 262 -0.12 1.34 5.06
C ILE A 262 -1.64 1.48 5.22
N ALA A 263 -2.33 2.11 4.25
CA ALA A 263 -3.78 2.30 4.35
C ALA A 263 -4.55 0.97 4.32
N THR A 264 -4.12 0.01 3.48
CA THR A 264 -4.77 -1.31 3.40
C THR A 264 -4.62 -2.08 4.70
N VAL A 265 -3.40 -2.21 5.22
CA VAL A 265 -3.18 -2.97 6.47
C VAL A 265 -3.84 -2.25 7.65
N LEU A 266 -3.80 -0.92 7.69
CA LEU A 266 -4.43 -0.13 8.75
C LEU A 266 -5.95 -0.35 8.81
N CYS A 267 -6.64 -0.22 7.67
CA CYS A 267 -8.09 -0.45 7.63
C CYS A 267 -8.43 -1.92 7.89
N PHE A 268 -7.67 -2.86 7.32
CA PHE A 268 -7.86 -4.29 7.59
C PHE A 268 -7.68 -4.60 9.09
N ARG A 269 -6.66 -4.04 9.74
CA ARG A 269 -6.40 -4.22 11.17
C ARG A 269 -7.62 -3.86 12.02
N HIS A 270 -8.37 -2.83 11.63
CA HIS A 270 -9.56 -2.37 12.34
C HIS A 270 -10.89 -2.95 11.85
N ARG A 271 -10.91 -3.84 10.85
CA ARG A 271 -12.13 -4.34 10.17
C ARG A 271 -13.21 -4.92 11.08
N GLY A 272 -12.84 -5.57 12.18
CA GLY A 272 -13.76 -6.12 13.19
C GLY A 272 -14.10 -5.17 14.34
N SER A 273 -13.46 -4.00 14.40
CA SER A 273 -13.58 -3.05 15.51
C SER A 273 -14.59 -1.93 15.19
N ARG A 274 -15.14 -1.29 16.23
CA ARG A 274 -15.96 -0.06 16.08
C ARG A 274 -15.19 1.12 15.48
N ALA A 275 -13.85 1.05 15.47
CA ALA A 275 -12.99 2.10 14.93
C ALA A 275 -12.87 2.04 13.39
N ILE A 276 -13.40 1.01 12.72
CA ILE A 276 -13.25 0.84 11.28
C ILE A 276 -13.72 2.05 10.47
N LEU A 277 -14.90 2.59 10.77
CA LEU A 277 -15.47 3.74 10.05
C LEU A 277 -14.59 4.99 10.22
N PRO A 278 -14.31 5.49 11.43
CA PRO A 278 -13.51 6.71 11.56
C PRO A 278 -12.06 6.53 11.11
N VAL A 279 -11.45 5.35 11.25
CA VAL A 279 -10.09 5.08 10.72
C VAL A 279 -10.10 5.08 9.19
N THR A 280 -11.09 4.45 8.55
CA THR A 280 -11.20 4.43 7.08
C THR A 280 -11.46 5.84 6.53
N ILE A 281 -12.34 6.61 7.18
CA ILE A 281 -12.64 8.01 6.84
C ILE A 281 -11.41 8.89 7.01
N ALA A 282 -10.54 8.61 7.99
CA ALA A 282 -9.30 9.35 8.18
C ALA A 282 -8.22 8.95 7.17
N ALA A 283 -8.04 7.65 6.89
CA ALA A 283 -6.96 7.15 6.05
C ALA A 283 -7.16 7.47 4.56
N LEU A 284 -8.36 7.22 4.00
CA LEU A 284 -8.59 7.31 2.56
C LEU A 284 -8.30 8.70 1.97
N PRO A 285 -8.81 9.82 2.54
CA PRO A 285 -8.53 11.16 2.01
C PRO A 285 -7.04 11.49 1.96
N LEU A 286 -6.28 11.04 2.98
CA LEU A 286 -4.85 11.31 3.07
C LEU A 286 -4.05 10.62 1.97
N THR A 287 -4.58 9.57 1.35
CA THR A 287 -3.87 8.88 0.26
C THR A 287 -3.93 9.62 -1.08
N LEU A 288 -4.86 10.56 -1.27
CA LEU A 288 -5.10 11.21 -2.57
C LEU A 288 -3.87 11.95 -3.12
N VAL A 289 -3.22 12.76 -2.28
CA VAL A 289 -2.00 13.52 -2.65
C VAL A 289 -0.82 12.58 -2.95
N TRP A 290 -0.78 11.43 -2.27
CA TRP A 290 0.24 10.42 -2.55
C TRP A 290 -0.02 9.74 -3.88
N THR A 291 -1.24 9.23 -4.07
CA THR A 291 -1.68 8.56 -5.28
C THR A 291 -3.19 8.31 -5.23
N PRO A 292 -3.99 8.75 -6.23
CA PRO A 292 -5.42 8.43 -6.28
C PRO A 292 -5.69 6.91 -6.36
N PHE A 293 -4.74 6.14 -6.89
CA PHE A 293 -4.84 4.68 -6.97
C PHE A 293 -5.02 3.99 -5.62
N ALA A 294 -4.50 4.57 -4.52
CA ALA A 294 -4.68 4.00 -3.19
C ALA A 294 -6.13 4.07 -2.73
N ALA A 295 -6.75 5.24 -2.88
CA ALA A 295 -8.16 5.42 -2.55
C ALA A 295 -9.03 4.52 -3.42
N ILE A 296 -8.80 4.50 -4.74
CA ILE A 296 -9.59 3.69 -5.69
C ILE A 296 -9.45 2.19 -5.43
N GLY A 297 -8.23 1.69 -5.27
CA GLY A 297 -7.97 0.28 -5.02
C GLY A 297 -8.56 -0.23 -3.69
N LEU A 298 -8.75 0.67 -2.72
CA LEU A 298 -9.39 0.34 -1.44
C LEU A 298 -10.92 0.37 -1.47
N ILE A 299 -11.57 0.96 -2.49
CA ILE A 299 -13.04 1.09 -2.55
C ILE A 299 -13.76 -0.25 -2.30
N PRO A 300 -13.42 -1.37 -2.95
CA PRO A 300 -14.15 -2.64 -2.76
C PRO A 300 -14.12 -3.12 -1.30
N PHE A 301 -12.99 -2.93 -0.62
CA PHE A 301 -12.81 -3.33 0.78
C PHE A 301 -13.43 -2.33 1.74
N ALA A 302 -13.26 -1.03 1.49
CA ALA A 302 -13.90 0.02 2.26
C ALA A 302 -15.43 -0.11 2.21
N ALA A 303 -16.01 -0.41 1.04
CA ALA A 303 -17.43 -0.67 0.90
C ALA A 303 -17.87 -1.88 1.75
N LEU A 304 -17.14 -3.00 1.68
CA LEU A 304 -17.39 -4.18 2.51
C LEU A 304 -17.37 -3.84 4.01
N TRP A 305 -16.33 -3.13 4.47
CA TRP A 305 -16.15 -2.78 5.87
C TRP A 305 -17.19 -1.77 6.37
N VAL A 306 -17.54 -0.78 5.55
CA VAL A 306 -18.58 0.22 5.86
C VAL A 306 -19.94 -0.44 5.95
N VAL A 307 -20.30 -1.29 4.98
CA VAL A 307 -21.58 -2.03 4.99
C VAL A 307 -21.67 -2.93 6.23
N ASN A 308 -20.61 -3.67 6.55
CA ASN A 308 -20.56 -4.50 7.75
C ASN A 308 -20.65 -3.67 9.04
N GLY A 309 -19.95 -2.54 9.09
CA GLY A 309 -19.99 -1.61 10.23
C GLY A 309 -21.40 -1.05 10.48
N ILE A 310 -22.07 -0.61 9.41
CA ILE A 310 -23.45 -0.11 9.46
C ILE A 310 -24.43 -1.23 9.81
N ARG A 311 -24.28 -2.43 9.24
CA ARG A 311 -25.15 -3.58 9.57
C ARG A 311 -25.06 -3.97 11.05
N ASN A 312 -23.86 -3.89 11.63
CA ASN A 312 -23.63 -4.28 13.02
C ASN A 312 -23.96 -3.19 14.05
N SER A 313 -23.85 -1.90 13.67
CA SER A 313 -23.94 -0.77 14.60
C SER A 313 -25.06 0.24 14.28
N GLY A 314 -25.74 0.08 13.14
CA GLY A 314 -26.73 1.01 12.61
C GLY A 314 -26.15 2.28 11.98
N TRP A 315 -26.99 3.02 11.24
CA TRP A 315 -26.61 4.28 10.59
C TRP A 315 -26.21 5.40 11.56
N HIS A 316 -26.70 5.35 12.80
CA HIS A 316 -26.34 6.31 13.84
C HIS A 316 -24.88 6.22 14.26
N ALA A 317 -24.21 5.09 14.02
CA ALA A 317 -22.79 4.91 14.29
C ALA A 317 -21.88 5.55 13.24
N VAL A 318 -22.42 6.01 12.11
CA VAL A 318 -21.64 6.70 11.08
C VAL A 318 -21.27 8.10 11.58
N PRO A 319 -19.97 8.45 11.63
CA PRO A 319 -19.53 9.76 12.09
C PRO A 319 -19.73 10.80 10.97
N TRP A 320 -20.98 11.20 10.71
CA TRP A 320 -21.36 12.06 9.59
C TRP A 320 -20.58 13.37 9.52
N ARG A 321 -20.31 14.00 10.66
CA ARG A 321 -19.53 15.24 10.71
C ARG A 321 -18.08 15.02 10.23
N THR A 322 -17.46 13.93 10.69
CA THR A 322 -16.12 13.49 10.25
C THR A 322 -16.11 13.17 8.76
N LEU A 323 -17.15 12.50 8.26
CA LEU A 323 -17.30 12.18 6.84
C LEU A 323 -17.43 13.44 5.98
N ILE A 324 -18.25 14.41 6.40
CA ILE A 324 -18.43 15.68 5.69
C ILE A 324 -17.11 16.46 5.64
N ALA A 325 -16.36 16.51 6.75
CA ALA A 325 -15.05 17.15 6.79
C ALA A 325 -14.04 16.45 5.86
N ALA A 326 -14.02 15.12 5.86
CA ALA A 326 -13.20 14.33 4.95
C ALA A 326 -13.56 14.57 3.47
N ALA A 327 -14.85 14.68 3.16
CA ALA A 327 -15.34 15.00 1.82
C ALA A 327 -14.96 16.43 1.40
N ALA A 328 -15.13 17.41 2.29
CA ALA A 328 -14.75 18.80 2.05
C ALA A 328 -13.23 18.95 1.82
N PHE A 329 -12.41 18.18 2.52
CA PHE A 329 -10.97 18.08 2.27
C PHE A 329 -10.66 17.40 0.93
N SER A 330 -11.33 16.30 0.62
CA SER A 330 -11.05 15.47 -0.56
C SER A 330 -11.47 16.13 -1.87
N LEU A 331 -12.56 16.89 -1.87
CA LEU A 331 -13.15 17.47 -3.08
C LEU A 331 -12.17 18.34 -3.89
N PRO A 332 -11.52 19.39 -3.33
CA PRO A 332 -10.58 20.20 -4.11
C PRO A 332 -9.33 19.43 -4.55
N ILE A 333 -8.87 18.47 -3.74
CA ILE A 333 -7.72 17.62 -4.09
C ILE A 333 -8.12 16.70 -5.26
N GLY A 334 -9.32 16.12 -5.23
CA GLY A 334 -9.87 15.33 -6.33
C GLY A 334 -10.00 16.14 -7.61
N LEU A 335 -10.58 17.35 -7.52
CA LEU A 335 -10.67 18.26 -8.67
C LEU A 335 -9.29 18.64 -9.23
N PHE A 336 -8.28 18.82 -8.37
CA PHE A 336 -6.90 19.06 -8.78
C PHE A 336 -6.30 17.85 -9.52
N LEU A 337 -6.52 16.64 -9.01
CA LEU A 337 -6.04 15.40 -9.64
C LEU A 337 -6.72 15.14 -11.00
N LEU A 338 -7.95 15.62 -11.18
CA LEU A 338 -8.72 15.51 -12.42
C LEU A 338 -8.32 16.52 -13.51
N ILE A 339 -7.45 17.50 -13.20
CA ILE A 339 -6.94 18.44 -14.21
C ILE A 339 -6.28 17.63 -15.33
N ASP A 340 -6.79 17.82 -16.54
CA ASP A 340 -6.27 17.21 -17.77
C ASP A 340 -6.27 15.67 -17.81
N ILE A 341 -7.14 15.02 -17.02
CA ILE A 341 -7.21 13.55 -16.95
C ILE A 341 -7.61 12.88 -18.28
N GLY A 342 -8.36 13.59 -19.13
CA GLY A 342 -8.89 13.06 -20.40
C GLY A 342 -7.81 12.72 -21.43
N HIS A 343 -6.59 13.24 -21.28
CA HIS A 343 -5.45 12.90 -22.14
C HIS A 343 -4.71 11.62 -21.70
N ILE A 344 -5.10 11.01 -20.57
CA ILE A 344 -4.56 9.71 -20.15
C ILE A 344 -5.30 8.61 -20.91
N GLU A 345 -4.56 7.80 -21.65
CA GLU A 345 -5.11 6.68 -22.41
C GLU A 345 -5.80 5.66 -21.49
N SER A 346 -7.01 5.23 -21.86
CA SER A 346 -7.81 4.23 -21.11
C SER A 346 -8.71 3.42 -22.06
N GLY A 347 -9.00 2.16 -21.71
CA GLY A 347 -9.80 1.27 -22.56
C GLY A 347 -10.02 -0.13 -21.99
N GLY A 348 -10.81 -0.96 -22.69
CA GLY A 348 -10.98 -2.38 -22.34
C GLY A 348 -9.77 -3.22 -22.75
N ALA A 349 -9.46 -4.29 -22.02
CA ALA A 349 -8.30 -5.14 -22.29
C ALA A 349 -8.28 -5.83 -23.66
N THR A 350 -9.45 -5.94 -24.31
CA THR A 350 -9.62 -6.52 -25.65
C THR A 350 -9.57 -5.50 -26.77
N ALA A 351 -9.55 -4.19 -26.47
CA ALA A 351 -9.46 -3.14 -27.48
C ALA A 351 -8.13 -3.20 -28.23
N ALA A 352 -8.16 -2.91 -29.53
CA ALA A 352 -6.95 -2.82 -30.34
C ALA A 352 -6.05 -1.70 -29.84
N GLY A 353 -4.86 -2.07 -29.37
CA GLY A 353 -3.83 -1.10 -29.00
C GLY A 353 -3.41 -0.27 -30.21
N SER A 354 -3.04 0.98 -29.96
CA SER A 354 -2.28 1.75 -30.94
C SER A 354 -1.02 0.97 -31.31
N THR A 355 -0.57 1.08 -32.56
CA THR A 355 0.53 0.31 -33.18
C THR A 355 1.93 0.58 -32.58
N THR A 356 2.01 1.19 -31.41
CA THR A 356 3.26 1.52 -30.72
C THR A 356 3.64 0.46 -29.68
N VAL A 357 4.59 -0.37 -30.13
CA VAL A 357 5.45 -1.38 -29.48
C VAL A 357 5.65 -1.27 -27.96
N ASN A 358 4.65 -1.63 -27.15
CA ASN A 358 4.83 -1.97 -25.74
C ASN A 358 4.01 -3.21 -25.39
N ALA A 359 4.60 -4.17 -24.66
CA ALA A 359 3.96 -5.44 -24.31
C ALA A 359 2.60 -5.23 -23.64
N ALA A 360 2.46 -4.19 -22.79
CA ALA A 360 1.22 -3.82 -22.11
C ALA A 360 0.03 -3.48 -23.05
N TRP A 361 0.28 -3.19 -24.33
CA TRP A 361 -0.73 -2.79 -25.32
C TRP A 361 -1.17 -3.88 -26.29
N GLN A 362 -0.49 -5.03 -26.29
CA GLN A 362 -0.89 -6.18 -27.12
C GLN A 362 -2.22 -6.76 -26.61
N HIS A 363 -3.06 -7.29 -27.50
CA HIS A 363 -4.30 -7.94 -27.10
C HIS A 363 -4.03 -9.11 -26.13
N VAL A 364 -4.80 -9.21 -25.05
CA VAL A 364 -4.74 -10.36 -24.13
C VAL A 364 -5.66 -11.46 -24.67
N SER A 365 -5.09 -12.59 -25.08
CA SER A 365 -5.87 -13.77 -25.40
C SER A 365 -6.47 -14.39 -24.13
N LEU A 366 -7.58 -15.14 -24.27
CA LEU A 366 -8.18 -15.84 -23.13
C LEU A 366 -7.19 -16.81 -22.47
N SER A 367 -6.34 -17.48 -23.25
CA SER A 367 -5.31 -18.38 -22.72
C SER A 367 -4.24 -17.63 -21.92
N ALA A 368 -3.79 -16.47 -22.40
CA ALA A 368 -2.85 -15.61 -21.68
C ALA A 368 -3.46 -15.10 -20.37
N TYR A 369 -4.73 -14.68 -20.38
CA TYR A 369 -5.45 -14.26 -19.18
C TYR A 369 -5.56 -15.40 -18.15
N VAL A 370 -6.00 -16.59 -18.57
CA VAL A 370 -6.16 -17.74 -17.66
C VAL A 370 -4.81 -18.16 -17.07
N LEU A 371 -3.75 -18.20 -17.87
CA LEU A 371 -2.41 -18.50 -17.41
C LEU A 371 -1.92 -17.44 -16.40
N PHE A 372 -2.11 -16.15 -16.73
CA PHE A 372 -1.79 -15.03 -15.86
C PHE A 372 -2.43 -15.15 -14.48
N VAL A 373 -3.76 -15.20 -14.41
CA VAL A 373 -4.45 -15.26 -13.10
C VAL A 373 -4.07 -16.51 -12.30
N SER A 374 -3.82 -17.64 -12.98
CA SER A 374 -3.40 -18.90 -12.36
C SER A 374 -2.03 -18.81 -11.71
N CYS A 375 -1.04 -18.26 -12.43
CA CYS A 375 0.32 -18.07 -11.95
C CYS A 375 0.42 -16.97 -10.89
N GLU A 376 -0.40 -15.93 -10.99
CA GLU A 376 -0.28 -14.75 -10.14
C GLU A 376 -0.91 -14.92 -8.76
N PHE A 377 -2.12 -15.50 -8.68
CA PHE A 377 -2.81 -15.61 -7.39
C PHE A 377 -3.86 -16.71 -7.31
N LEU A 378 -4.53 -17.09 -8.41
CA LEU A 378 -5.73 -17.92 -8.36
C LEU A 378 -5.42 -19.32 -7.83
N PHE A 379 -4.30 -19.94 -8.24
CA PHE A 379 -3.91 -21.25 -7.72
C PHE A 379 -3.63 -21.19 -6.21
N LEU A 380 -2.88 -20.19 -5.75
CA LEU A 380 -2.64 -19.96 -4.32
C LEU A 380 -3.96 -19.76 -3.56
N ALA A 381 -4.85 -18.92 -4.09
CA ALA A 381 -6.15 -18.64 -3.51
C ALA A 381 -6.98 -19.93 -3.38
N LEU A 382 -7.08 -20.75 -4.43
CA LEU A 382 -7.83 -22.01 -4.38
C LEU A 382 -7.27 -22.98 -3.32
N VAL A 383 -5.94 -23.07 -3.19
CA VAL A 383 -5.29 -23.89 -2.16
C VAL A 383 -5.58 -23.36 -0.75
N LEU A 384 -5.61 -22.04 -0.56
CA LEU A 384 -5.85 -21.41 0.72
C LEU A 384 -7.33 -21.40 1.13
N ALA A 385 -8.26 -21.35 0.17
CA ALA A 385 -9.70 -21.11 0.42
C ALA A 385 -10.34 -22.02 1.49
N PRO A 386 -10.03 -23.34 1.57
CA PRO A 386 -10.56 -24.22 2.63
C PRO A 386 -10.03 -23.87 4.03
N HIS A 387 -8.87 -23.20 4.11
CA HIS A 387 -8.16 -22.84 5.34
C HIS A 387 -8.43 -21.41 5.82
N VAL A 388 -9.12 -20.59 5.01
CA VAL A 388 -9.51 -19.22 5.39
C VAL A 388 -10.74 -19.29 6.30
N ARG A 389 -10.53 -19.05 7.60
CA ARG A 389 -11.61 -19.01 8.60
C ARG A 389 -11.98 -17.58 8.98
N THR A 390 -10.99 -16.73 9.16
CA THR A 390 -11.12 -15.30 9.43
C THR A 390 -11.00 -14.50 8.13
N ALA A 391 -11.65 -13.35 8.06
CA ALA A 391 -11.59 -12.45 6.90
C ALA A 391 -12.00 -13.10 5.55
N ARG A 392 -12.98 -14.02 5.57
CA ARG A 392 -13.45 -14.73 4.36
C ARG A 392 -14.04 -13.78 3.31
N ALA A 393 -14.71 -12.71 3.75
CA ALA A 393 -15.29 -11.75 2.83
C ALA A 393 -14.20 -10.95 2.13
N GLU A 394 -13.20 -10.47 2.87
CA GLU A 394 -12.03 -9.76 2.34
C GLU A 394 -11.24 -10.64 1.37
N PHE A 395 -11.08 -11.93 1.69
CA PHE A 395 -10.44 -12.91 0.81
C PHE A 395 -11.13 -13.02 -0.55
N TRP A 396 -12.45 -13.22 -0.57
CA TRP A 396 -13.19 -13.35 -1.83
C TRP A 396 -13.26 -12.04 -2.59
N VAL A 397 -13.38 -10.89 -1.90
CA VAL A 397 -13.30 -9.59 -2.56
C VAL A 397 -11.92 -9.39 -3.20
N ALA A 398 -10.83 -9.79 -2.53
CA ALA A 398 -9.49 -9.72 -3.12
C ALA A 398 -9.37 -10.55 -4.40
N ILE A 399 -9.90 -11.78 -4.41
CA ILE A 399 -9.94 -12.63 -5.60
C ILE A 399 -10.75 -11.98 -6.72
N LEU A 400 -11.96 -11.48 -6.42
CA LEU A 400 -12.82 -10.84 -7.43
C LEU A 400 -12.16 -9.59 -8.02
N VAL A 401 -11.51 -8.77 -7.19
CA VAL A 401 -10.75 -7.60 -7.65
C VAL A 401 -9.60 -8.03 -8.56
N LEU A 402 -8.81 -9.03 -8.15
CA LEU A 402 -7.67 -9.52 -8.95
C LEU A 402 -8.10 -10.26 -10.23
N LEU A 403 -9.32 -10.80 -10.31
CA LEU A 403 -9.90 -11.30 -11.56
C LEU A 403 -10.41 -10.16 -12.46
N ALA A 404 -10.95 -9.09 -11.87
CA ALA A 404 -11.55 -8.00 -12.64
C ALA A 404 -10.51 -7.04 -13.23
N LEU A 405 -9.45 -6.71 -12.49
CA LEU A 405 -8.46 -5.70 -12.90
C LEU A 405 -7.79 -5.95 -14.25
N PRO A 406 -7.40 -7.19 -14.64
CA PRO A 406 -6.74 -7.41 -15.93
C PRO A 406 -7.66 -7.19 -17.13
N LEU A 407 -8.98 -7.09 -16.91
CA LEU A 407 -9.98 -6.84 -17.95
C LEU A 407 -10.09 -5.35 -18.32
N ILE A 408 -9.46 -4.47 -17.53
CA ILE A 408 -9.49 -3.01 -17.70
C ILE A 408 -8.04 -2.53 -17.93
N ARG A 409 -7.87 -1.57 -18.84
CA ARG A 409 -6.59 -0.91 -19.10
C ARG A 409 -6.67 0.58 -18.82
N PHE A 410 -5.68 1.10 -18.10
CA PHE A 410 -5.55 2.51 -17.81
C PHE A 410 -4.08 2.90 -17.71
N GLY A 411 -3.66 3.90 -18.48
CA GLY A 411 -2.28 4.38 -18.53
C GLY A 411 -1.33 3.56 -19.41
N PRO A 412 -0.15 4.10 -19.76
CA PRO A 412 0.82 3.52 -20.70
C PRO A 412 1.32 2.12 -20.31
N SER A 413 1.30 1.79 -19.03
CA SER A 413 1.76 0.49 -18.50
C SER A 413 0.65 -0.27 -17.79
N ASN A 414 -0.62 -0.02 -18.11
CA ASN A 414 -1.77 -0.55 -17.38
C ASN A 414 -1.63 -0.38 -15.85
N ASP A 415 -1.54 0.87 -15.41
CA ASP A 415 -1.38 1.27 -14.01
C ASP A 415 -2.48 0.73 -13.10
N PHE A 416 -3.66 0.40 -13.62
CA PHE A 416 -4.68 -0.30 -12.83
C PHE A 416 -4.18 -1.65 -12.34
N GLY A 417 -3.63 -2.48 -13.23
CA GLY A 417 -3.01 -3.75 -12.85
C GLY A 417 -1.85 -3.56 -11.87
N LEU A 418 -1.01 -2.55 -12.10
CA LEU A 418 0.18 -2.31 -11.27
C LEU A 418 -0.10 -1.72 -9.88
N ARG A 419 -1.18 -0.93 -9.74
CA ARG A 419 -1.45 -0.13 -8.53
C ARG A 419 -2.70 -0.57 -7.79
N LEU A 420 -3.82 -0.82 -8.49
CA LEU A 420 -5.08 -1.22 -7.84
C LEU A 420 -5.07 -2.68 -7.37
N SER A 421 -4.13 -3.51 -7.87
CA SER A 421 -3.97 -4.88 -7.39
C SER A 421 -3.36 -4.95 -5.99
N ALA A 422 -2.54 -3.97 -5.62
CA ALA A 422 -1.77 -3.98 -4.38
C ALA A 422 -2.60 -4.16 -3.11
N PRO A 423 -3.77 -3.50 -2.89
CA PRO A 423 -4.62 -3.77 -1.73
C PRO A 423 -5.06 -5.24 -1.62
N ALA A 424 -5.46 -5.85 -2.75
CA ALA A 424 -5.88 -7.24 -2.78
C ALA A 424 -4.70 -8.20 -2.54
N LEU A 425 -3.53 -7.91 -3.10
CA LEU A 425 -2.29 -8.67 -2.85
C LEU A 425 -1.85 -8.59 -1.38
N ILE A 426 -1.97 -7.43 -0.75
CA ILE A 426 -1.69 -7.27 0.70
C ILE A 426 -2.66 -8.10 1.54
N ILE A 427 -3.94 -8.12 1.17
CA ILE A 427 -4.94 -8.94 1.88
C ILE A 427 -4.61 -10.43 1.73
N LEU A 428 -4.20 -10.88 0.54
CA LEU A 428 -3.69 -12.24 0.35
C LEU A 428 -2.43 -12.52 1.17
N LEU A 429 -1.48 -11.59 1.23
CA LEU A 429 -0.30 -11.70 2.11
C LEU A 429 -0.71 -11.86 3.58
N ILE A 430 -1.62 -11.02 4.08
CA ILE A 430 -2.13 -11.12 5.46
C ILE A 430 -2.75 -12.50 5.71
N ILE A 431 -3.54 -13.01 4.75
CA ILE A 431 -4.13 -14.33 4.84
C ILE A 431 -3.05 -15.41 4.87
N CYS A 432 -2.01 -15.34 4.03
CA CYS A 432 -0.87 -16.25 4.11
C CYS A 432 -0.18 -16.19 5.48
N LEU A 433 0.08 -15.00 6.00
CA LEU A 433 0.71 -14.78 7.32
C LEU A 433 -0.12 -15.35 8.48
N GLN A 434 -1.45 -15.34 8.36
CA GLN A 434 -2.34 -15.90 9.38
C GLN A 434 -2.56 -17.42 9.22
N THR A 435 -2.52 -17.93 7.99
CA THR A 435 -2.92 -19.32 7.70
C THR A 435 -1.77 -20.31 7.69
N LEU A 436 -0.59 -19.93 7.17
CA LEU A 436 0.55 -20.83 7.00
C LEU A 436 1.27 -21.18 8.32
N PRO A 437 1.48 -20.26 9.27
CA PRO A 437 2.16 -20.58 10.53
C PRO A 437 1.32 -21.40 11.51
N ALA A 438 0.00 -21.52 11.30
CA ALA A 438 -0.91 -22.17 12.23
C ALA A 438 -0.63 -23.69 12.37
N ARG A 439 -0.02 -24.07 13.50
CA ARG A 439 0.52 -25.43 13.75
C ARG A 439 -0.52 -26.55 13.67
N GLU A 440 -1.76 -26.27 14.05
CA GLU A 440 -2.90 -27.20 13.93
C GLU A 440 -3.17 -27.67 12.49
N ARG A 441 -2.68 -26.92 11.49
CA ARG A 441 -2.99 -27.13 10.07
C ARG A 441 -1.90 -27.89 9.33
N ARG A 442 -0.85 -28.32 10.02
CA ARG A 442 0.35 -28.94 9.44
C ARG A 442 0.32 -30.47 9.42
N SER A 443 -0.87 -31.07 9.44
CA SER A 443 -1.00 -32.52 9.24
C SER A 443 -0.43 -32.92 7.87
N SER A 444 0.09 -34.15 7.77
CA SER A 444 0.71 -34.68 6.54
C SER A 444 -0.20 -34.67 5.30
N GLY A 445 -1.52 -34.49 5.46
CA GLY A 445 -2.51 -34.42 4.37
C GLY A 445 -3.05 -33.02 4.07
N SER A 446 -2.57 -31.96 4.73
CA SER A 446 -3.03 -30.59 4.50
C SER A 446 -2.52 -30.05 3.17
N SER A 447 -3.34 -29.37 2.35
CA SER A 447 -2.90 -28.76 1.07
C SER A 447 -1.92 -27.58 1.23
N LEU A 448 -1.61 -27.15 2.46
CA LEU A 448 -0.79 -25.95 2.72
C LEU A 448 0.67 -26.06 2.26
N TRP A 449 1.22 -27.27 2.08
CA TRP A 449 2.55 -27.43 1.48
C TRP A 449 2.57 -26.97 0.01
N VAL A 450 1.45 -27.13 -0.72
CA VAL A 450 1.30 -26.64 -2.10
C VAL A 450 1.33 -25.11 -2.13
N ALA A 451 0.71 -24.45 -1.15
CA ALA A 451 0.83 -22.99 -1.01
C ALA A 451 2.28 -22.57 -0.72
N GLY A 452 3.00 -23.33 0.12
CA GLY A 452 4.42 -23.11 0.36
C GLY A 452 5.27 -23.25 -0.91
N LEU A 453 4.98 -24.26 -1.75
CA LEU A 453 5.65 -24.45 -3.04
C LEU A 453 5.34 -23.30 -4.01
N PHE A 454 4.09 -22.87 -4.13
CA PHE A 454 3.71 -21.71 -4.93
C PHE A 454 4.52 -20.47 -4.52
N LEU A 455 4.60 -20.19 -3.22
CA LEU A 455 5.31 -19.04 -2.69
C LEU A 455 6.83 -19.17 -2.89
N ALA A 456 7.39 -20.37 -2.83
CA ALA A 456 8.81 -20.62 -3.11
C ALA A 456 9.15 -20.38 -4.58
N VAL A 457 8.29 -20.80 -5.51
CA VAL A 457 8.43 -20.48 -6.94
C VAL A 457 8.29 -18.97 -7.15
N GLY A 458 7.26 -18.35 -6.57
CA GLY A 458 7.03 -16.91 -6.71
C GLY A 458 8.14 -16.03 -6.12
N ALA A 459 8.82 -16.49 -5.05
CA ALA A 459 9.96 -15.78 -4.46
C ALA A 459 11.08 -15.47 -5.47
N HIS A 460 11.16 -16.19 -6.59
CA HIS A 460 12.12 -15.90 -7.66
C HIS A 460 11.94 -14.50 -8.25
N THR A 461 10.71 -13.98 -8.35
CA THR A 461 10.46 -12.62 -8.86
C THR A 461 11.14 -11.57 -8.00
N ALA A 462 10.85 -11.58 -6.69
CA ALA A 462 11.48 -10.66 -5.74
C ALA A 462 13.00 -10.87 -5.65
N PHE A 463 13.48 -12.12 -5.75
CA PHE A 463 14.90 -12.41 -5.76
C PHE A 463 15.62 -11.80 -6.98
N ASN A 464 15.06 -11.95 -8.18
CA ASN A 464 15.62 -11.35 -9.39
C ASN A 464 15.66 -9.82 -9.27
N GLU A 465 14.60 -9.20 -8.75
CA GLU A 465 14.55 -7.75 -8.50
C GLU A 465 15.65 -7.27 -7.53
N LEU A 466 15.81 -7.94 -6.37
CA LEU A 466 16.86 -7.61 -5.40
C LEU A 466 18.26 -7.84 -5.97
N TRP A 467 18.47 -8.95 -6.68
CA TRP A 467 19.76 -9.26 -7.28
C TRP A 467 20.14 -8.27 -8.37
N ARG A 468 19.18 -7.92 -9.24
CA ARG A 468 19.36 -6.89 -10.26
C ARG A 468 19.70 -5.55 -9.62
N ALA A 469 18.97 -5.15 -8.58
CA ALA A 469 19.27 -3.94 -7.82
C ALA A 469 20.70 -3.95 -7.24
N ALA A 470 21.16 -5.10 -6.72
CA ALA A 470 22.50 -5.25 -6.12
C ALA A 470 23.65 -5.25 -7.13
N THR A 471 23.42 -5.76 -8.34
CA THR A 471 24.50 -6.09 -9.30
C THR A 471 24.60 -5.14 -10.48
N PHE A 472 23.49 -4.50 -10.86
CA PHE A 472 23.52 -3.56 -11.97
C PHE A 472 24.23 -2.27 -11.56
N ARG A 473 24.81 -1.59 -12.56
CA ARG A 473 25.61 -0.39 -12.31
C ARG A 473 24.74 0.71 -11.71
N ARG A 474 25.02 1.07 -10.45
CA ARG A 474 24.44 2.24 -9.80
C ARG A 474 24.63 3.50 -10.65
N SER A 475 23.55 4.24 -10.88
CA SER A 475 23.54 5.60 -11.43
C SER A 475 23.29 6.62 -10.31
N PRO A 476 24.00 7.76 -10.30
CA PRO A 476 23.63 8.87 -9.44
C PRO A 476 22.28 9.45 -9.88
N PRO A 477 21.51 10.06 -8.96
CA PRO A 477 20.29 10.76 -9.32
C PRO A 477 20.61 11.97 -10.20
N ASP A 478 19.73 12.27 -11.15
CA ASP A 478 19.87 13.42 -12.03
C ASP A 478 18.75 14.46 -11.78
N TYR A 479 19.16 15.52 -11.10
CA TYR A 479 18.32 16.67 -10.76
C TYR A 479 18.55 17.88 -11.68
N GLN A 480 19.32 17.74 -12.77
CA GLN A 480 19.70 18.85 -13.64
C GLN A 480 18.60 19.22 -14.62
N HIS A 481 17.88 18.23 -15.12
CA HIS A 481 16.82 18.41 -16.12
C HIS A 481 15.44 18.33 -15.49
N THR A 482 14.59 19.31 -15.81
CA THR A 482 13.20 19.32 -15.34
C THR A 482 12.40 18.20 -15.96
N LEU A 483 11.29 17.83 -15.33
CA LEU A 483 10.39 16.81 -15.88
C LEU A 483 9.86 17.21 -17.26
N ALA A 484 9.55 18.49 -17.47
CA ALA A 484 9.06 19.00 -18.75
C ALA A 484 10.14 18.93 -19.84
N GLU A 485 11.39 19.29 -19.52
CA GLU A 485 12.52 19.19 -20.46
C GLU A 485 12.75 17.75 -20.93
N ARG A 486 12.68 16.78 -20.02
CA ARG A 486 12.82 15.35 -20.35
C ARG A 486 11.74 14.83 -21.28
N GLN A 487 10.58 15.50 -21.33
CA GLN A 487 9.47 15.17 -22.22
C GLN A 487 9.42 16.08 -23.46
N GLY A 488 10.47 16.88 -23.72
CA GLY A 488 10.50 17.82 -24.84
C GLY A 488 9.43 18.92 -24.76
N GLY A 489 9.00 19.28 -23.54
CA GLY A 489 7.93 20.25 -23.31
C GLY A 489 6.52 19.67 -23.41
N HIS A 490 6.37 18.35 -23.64
CA HIS A 490 5.08 17.67 -23.59
C HIS A 490 4.70 17.27 -22.15
N PRO A 491 3.40 17.16 -21.82
CA PRO A 491 2.97 16.71 -20.50
C PRO A 491 3.45 15.29 -20.22
N ALA A 492 4.23 15.09 -19.16
CA ALA A 492 4.53 13.77 -18.65
C ALA A 492 3.22 13.07 -18.24
N ALA A 493 2.93 11.91 -18.85
CA ALA A 493 1.74 11.13 -18.54
C ALA A 493 1.62 10.92 -17.03
N HIS A 494 0.39 11.04 -16.51
CA HIS A 494 0.03 10.95 -15.09
C HIS A 494 0.55 12.05 -14.16
N TYR A 495 1.77 12.54 -14.32
CA TYR A 495 2.38 13.51 -13.38
C TYR A 495 1.96 14.94 -13.66
N VAL A 496 1.75 15.30 -14.92
CA VAL A 496 1.52 16.68 -15.35
C VAL A 496 0.13 16.81 -15.96
N GLY A 497 -0.47 17.99 -15.84
CA GLY A 497 -1.68 18.35 -16.57
C GLY A 497 -1.63 19.80 -17.03
N ARG A 498 -2.32 20.10 -18.13
CA ARG A 498 -2.52 21.46 -18.63
C ARG A 498 -3.40 22.25 -17.67
N LEU A 499 -2.85 23.31 -17.09
CA LEU A 499 -3.55 24.25 -16.21
C LEU A 499 -4.33 25.26 -17.06
N GLY A 500 -5.42 24.78 -17.67
CA GLY A 500 -6.40 25.65 -18.31
C GLY A 500 -7.25 26.43 -17.30
N ALA A 501 -8.35 27.02 -17.78
CA ALA A 501 -9.35 27.64 -16.90
C ALA A 501 -9.98 26.56 -16.02
N THR A 502 -9.58 26.51 -14.74
CA THR A 502 -10.13 25.58 -13.75
C THR A 502 -10.76 26.37 -12.61
N PRO A 503 -11.86 25.87 -11.99
CA PRO A 503 -12.45 26.51 -10.82
C PRO A 503 -11.46 26.69 -9.65
N LEU A 504 -10.42 25.84 -9.59
CA LEU A 504 -9.39 25.86 -8.56
C LEU A 504 -8.32 26.93 -8.76
N GLN A 505 -8.24 27.56 -9.94
CA GLN A 505 -7.16 28.50 -10.24
C GLN A 505 -7.08 29.66 -9.24
N GLN A 506 -8.23 30.14 -8.75
CA GLN A 506 -8.32 31.20 -7.74
C GLN A 506 -7.87 30.75 -6.34
N TRP A 507 -7.83 29.44 -6.10
CA TRP A 507 -7.46 28.85 -4.80
C TRP A 507 -5.97 28.56 -4.71
N PHE A 508 -5.28 28.43 -5.85
CA PHE A 508 -3.84 28.21 -5.89
C PHE A 508 -3.05 29.49 -5.64
N LYS A 509 -1.84 29.34 -5.10
CA LYS A 509 -0.86 30.43 -5.06
C LYS A 509 -0.54 30.90 -6.47
N GLU A 510 -0.35 32.21 -6.60
CA GLU A 510 0.18 32.78 -7.83
C GLU A 510 1.70 32.58 -7.87
N PRO A 511 2.27 32.26 -9.04
CA PRO A 511 3.72 32.12 -9.17
C PRO A 511 4.39 33.49 -8.96
N SER A 512 5.46 33.54 -8.18
CA SER A 512 6.22 34.78 -7.94
C SER A 512 7.08 35.19 -9.14
N GLY A 513 7.19 34.35 -10.18
CA GLY A 513 7.97 34.58 -11.39
C GLY A 513 7.38 33.92 -12.64
N LYS A 514 8.02 34.16 -13.80
CA LYS A 514 7.66 33.47 -15.05
C LYS A 514 7.95 31.97 -14.91
N PRO A 515 7.07 31.08 -15.43
CA PRO A 515 7.35 29.64 -15.47
C PRO A 515 8.68 29.41 -16.20
N ARG A 516 9.52 28.56 -15.63
CA ARG A 516 10.81 28.16 -16.23
C ARG A 516 10.61 26.97 -17.16
#